data_AF-A0A972KBS9-F1
#
_entry.id   AF-A0A972KBS9-F1
#
_cell.length_a   1.000
_cell.length_b   1.000
_cell.length_c   1.000
_cell.angle_alpha   90.00
_cell.angle_beta   90.00
_cell.angle_gamma   90.00
#
_symmetry.space_group_name_H-M   'P 1'
#
loop_
_entity.id
_entity.type
_entity.pdbx_description
1 polymer ?
#
loop_
_entity_poly.entity_id
_entity_poly.type
_entity_poly.pdbx_seq_one_letter_code
_entity_poly.pdbx_strand_id
1 'polypeptide(L)'
;MFDFARSPVPVRDNLKRAYRNIWAHLAQPGPVLDASHRKVLLDAARTGRSDETPPTGIAPPALELLATTLYTNPAAVSETTVRDAADEASDAAVAETVGLVAMLSAVDGAHRVLGVELEALPNPAPGSPTGRIAQGLKRRRTHIPMPSGAIPRALDLVPEVATVWRNSFGAQYMTESEMALHDFRRVPGLDRAQMELVSSRTSLINECFY
;
A
#
# COMPACT_ATOMS: atom_id res chain seq x y z
N MET A 1 6.34 17.20 8.51
CA MET A 1 5.87 15.93 7.92
C MET A 1 4.67 15.44 8.69
N PHE A 2 3.52 15.36 8.02
CA PHE A 2 2.21 14.99 8.56
C PHE A 2 1.72 15.91 9.68
N ASP A 3 1.99 17.22 9.61
CA ASP A 3 1.45 18.18 10.58
C ASP A 3 -0.04 18.50 10.33
N PHE A 4 -0.48 18.41 9.07
CA PHE A 4 -1.82 18.74 8.60
C PHE A 4 -2.25 20.17 8.99
N ALA A 5 -1.32 21.13 9.03
CA ALA A 5 -1.58 22.49 9.49
C ALA A 5 -2.66 23.24 8.68
N ARG A 6 -2.82 22.89 7.40
CA ARG A 6 -3.85 23.45 6.50
C ARG A 6 -5.12 22.60 6.39
N SER A 7 -5.26 21.55 7.20
CA SER A 7 -6.44 20.69 7.15
C SER A 7 -7.69 21.43 7.66
N PRO A 8 -8.85 21.27 7.01
CA PRO A 8 -10.10 21.92 7.44
C PRO A 8 -10.67 21.33 8.74
N VAL A 9 -10.14 20.20 9.21
CA VAL A 9 -10.57 19.51 10.44
C VAL A 9 -9.36 19.02 11.24
N PRO A 10 -9.48 18.87 12.57
CA PRO A 10 -8.40 18.29 13.37
C PRO A 10 -8.07 16.86 12.92
N VAL A 11 -6.79 16.60 12.64
CA VAL A 11 -6.29 15.26 12.30
C VAL A 11 -5.73 14.59 13.56
N ARG A 12 -6.22 13.38 13.85
CA ARG A 12 -5.83 12.61 15.06
C ARG A 12 -4.33 12.29 15.08
N ASP A 13 -3.71 12.41 16.25
CA ASP A 13 -2.26 12.15 16.41
C ASP A 13 -1.87 10.70 16.13
N ASN A 14 -2.76 9.74 16.40
CA ASN A 14 -2.50 8.34 16.07
C ASN A 14 -2.44 8.10 14.54
N LEU A 15 -3.21 8.86 13.76
CA LEU A 15 -3.15 8.83 12.29
C LEU A 15 -1.85 9.46 11.79
N LYS A 16 -1.47 10.64 12.30
CA LYS A 16 -0.19 11.29 11.99
C LYS A 16 1.00 10.37 12.29
N ARG A 17 0.96 9.66 13.43
CA ARG A 17 1.99 8.68 13.80
C ARG A 17 2.02 7.48 12.85
N ALA A 18 0.86 6.94 12.47
CA ALA A 18 0.78 5.86 11.50
C ALA A 18 1.39 6.26 10.15
N TYR A 19 1.11 7.47 9.65
CA TYR A 19 1.69 7.97 8.41
C TYR A 19 3.20 8.20 8.49
N ARG A 20 3.71 8.71 9.62
CA ARG A 20 5.16 8.78 9.87
C ARG A 20 5.81 7.40 9.87
N ASN A 21 5.16 6.39 10.46
CA ASN A 21 5.68 5.02 10.46
C ASN A 21 5.69 4.41 9.04
N ILE A 22 4.64 4.67 8.24
CA ILE A 22 4.60 4.29 6.83
C ILE A 22 5.77 4.96 6.09
N TRP A 23 5.93 6.28 6.19
CA TRP A 23 7.00 7.00 5.52
C TRP A 23 8.40 6.51 5.90
N ALA A 24 8.62 6.27 7.19
CA ALA A 24 9.87 5.69 7.66
C ALA A 24 10.11 4.32 7.01
N HIS A 25 9.08 3.49 6.86
CA HIS A 25 9.20 2.20 6.20
C HIS A 25 9.47 2.31 4.70
N LEU A 26 8.78 3.21 3.98
CA LEU A 26 9.01 3.45 2.55
C LEU A 26 10.45 3.90 2.27
N ALA A 27 11.08 4.57 3.23
CA ALA A 27 12.46 5.04 3.13
C ALA A 27 13.52 3.93 3.31
N GLN A 28 13.16 2.76 3.85
CA GLN A 28 14.12 1.68 4.14
C GLN A 28 14.16 0.64 3.02
N PRO A 29 15.28 -0.10 2.87
CA PRO A 29 15.30 -1.33 2.09
C PRO A 29 14.24 -2.31 2.60
N GLY A 30 13.66 -3.06 1.66
CA GLY A 30 12.64 -4.05 1.92
C GLY A 30 13.08 -5.49 1.69
N PRO A 31 12.13 -6.44 1.68
CA PRO A 31 12.42 -7.85 1.45
C PRO A 31 13.16 -8.14 0.15
N VAL A 32 12.77 -7.51 -0.96
CA VAL A 32 13.36 -7.71 -2.29
C VAL A 32 13.94 -6.43 -2.86
N LEU A 33 13.27 -5.30 -2.66
CA LEU A 33 13.67 -4.02 -3.23
C LEU A 33 14.52 -3.21 -2.25
N ASP A 34 15.62 -2.61 -2.70
CA ASP A 34 16.28 -1.57 -1.90
C ASP A 34 15.45 -0.27 -1.89
N ALA A 35 15.81 0.67 -1.03
CA ALA A 35 15.05 1.90 -0.87
C ALA A 35 15.01 2.77 -2.15
N SER A 36 16.05 2.71 -2.99
CA SER A 36 16.12 3.47 -4.24
C SER A 36 15.11 2.93 -5.24
N HIS A 37 15.05 1.61 -5.45
CA HIS A 37 14.04 0.99 -6.31
C HIS A 37 12.62 1.22 -5.80
N ARG A 38 12.40 1.14 -4.48
CA ARG A 38 11.11 1.48 -3.86
C ARG A 38 10.69 2.92 -4.19
N LYS A 39 11.62 3.87 -4.07
CA LYS A 39 11.35 5.28 -4.40
C LYS A 39 10.98 5.45 -5.87
N VAL A 40 11.69 4.81 -6.80
CA VAL A 40 11.39 4.87 -8.24
C VAL A 40 9.96 4.39 -8.51
N LEU A 41 9.54 3.25 -7.97
CA LEU A 41 8.17 2.74 -8.12
C LEU A 41 7.10 3.68 -7.56
N LEU A 42 7.36 4.28 -6.39
CA LEU A 42 6.43 5.21 -5.75
C LEU A 42 6.34 6.56 -6.51
N ASP A 43 7.46 7.05 -7.06
CA ASP A 43 7.49 8.24 -7.92
C ASP A 43 6.72 7.99 -9.23
N ALA A 44 6.93 6.83 -9.87
CA ALA A 44 6.19 6.43 -11.07
C ALA A 44 4.68 6.37 -10.80
N ALA A 45 4.29 5.73 -9.69
CA ALA A 45 2.90 5.68 -9.26
C ALA A 45 2.26 7.07 -9.09
N ARG A 46 2.97 8.04 -8.47
CA ARG A 46 2.46 9.41 -8.27
C ARG A 46 2.40 10.25 -9.53
N THR A 47 3.38 10.10 -10.42
CA THR A 47 3.52 10.97 -11.60
C THR A 47 2.78 10.44 -12.82
N GLY A 48 2.42 9.15 -12.83
CA GLY A 48 1.85 8.49 -14.00
C GLY A 48 2.81 8.45 -15.19
N ARG A 49 4.11 8.72 -14.96
CA ARG A 49 5.13 8.73 -16.00
C ARG A 49 5.56 7.29 -16.31
N SER A 50 5.43 6.91 -17.58
CA SER A 50 6.27 5.90 -18.23
C SER A 50 7.39 6.51 -19.09
N ASP A 51 7.38 7.84 -19.35
CA ASP A 51 8.03 8.43 -20.54
C ASP A 51 8.90 9.70 -20.33
N GLU A 52 9.53 9.91 -19.17
CA GLU A 52 10.64 10.89 -19.09
C GLU A 52 11.88 10.30 -18.44
N THR A 53 13.04 10.65 -19.00
CA THR A 53 14.37 10.06 -18.78
C THR A 53 14.56 9.54 -17.35
N PRO A 54 14.72 8.23 -17.16
CA PRO A 54 14.70 7.62 -15.83
C PRO A 54 15.92 8.07 -15.01
N PRO A 55 15.74 8.39 -13.72
CA PRO A 55 16.87 8.40 -12.80
C PRO A 55 17.51 7.00 -12.81
N THR A 56 18.83 6.95 -12.72
CA THR A 56 19.63 5.73 -12.78
C THR A 56 19.24 4.77 -11.65
N GLY A 57 18.86 3.52 -11.98
CA GLY A 57 18.37 2.50 -11.03
C GLY A 57 16.97 1.97 -11.38
N ILE A 58 16.82 1.50 -12.64
CA ILE A 58 15.54 1.13 -13.26
C ILE A 58 14.83 0.05 -12.44
N ALA A 59 13.68 0.38 -11.86
CA ALA A 59 12.77 -0.65 -11.38
C ALA A 59 12.28 -1.48 -12.60
N PRO A 60 12.09 -2.80 -12.47
CA PRO A 60 11.62 -3.63 -13.58
C PRO A 60 10.35 -3.04 -14.24
N PRO A 61 10.33 -2.81 -15.57
CA PRO A 61 9.20 -2.19 -16.27
C PRO A 61 7.82 -2.76 -15.94
N ALA A 62 7.68 -4.07 -15.77
CA ALA A 62 6.40 -4.67 -15.41
C ALA A 62 5.99 -4.35 -13.96
N LEU A 63 6.95 -4.21 -13.03
CA LEU A 63 6.67 -3.73 -11.67
C LEU A 63 6.27 -2.25 -11.66
N GLU A 64 6.88 -1.43 -12.50
CA GLU A 64 6.51 0.00 -12.62
C GLU A 64 5.10 0.17 -13.20
N LEU A 65 4.78 -0.60 -14.25
CA LEU A 65 3.43 -0.66 -14.82
C LEU A 65 2.42 -1.13 -13.76
N LEU A 66 2.73 -2.19 -13.02
CA LEU A 66 1.89 -2.66 -11.93
C LEU A 66 1.68 -1.58 -10.87
N ALA A 67 2.76 -0.90 -10.44
CA ALA A 67 2.70 0.14 -9.42
C ALA A 67 1.81 1.32 -9.85
N THR A 68 2.01 1.79 -11.08
CA THR A 68 1.22 2.88 -11.68
C THR A 68 -0.24 2.49 -11.85
N THR A 69 -0.51 1.27 -12.32
CA THR A 69 -1.88 0.75 -12.50
C THR A 69 -2.59 0.62 -11.15
N LEU A 70 -1.95 0.03 -10.14
CA LEU A 70 -2.51 -0.08 -8.78
C LEU A 70 -2.88 1.27 -8.18
N TYR A 71 -2.09 2.31 -8.45
CA TYR A 71 -2.32 3.64 -7.92
C TYR A 71 -3.42 4.41 -8.66
N THR A 72 -3.46 4.30 -9.99
CA THR A 72 -4.32 5.15 -10.85
C THR A 72 -5.63 4.48 -11.25
N ASN A 73 -5.59 3.18 -11.52
CA ASN A 73 -6.74 2.39 -11.98
C ASN A 73 -6.63 0.93 -11.49
N PRO A 74 -6.83 0.67 -10.19
CA PRO A 74 -6.65 -0.66 -9.62
C PRO A 74 -7.55 -1.73 -10.25
N ALA A 75 -8.71 -1.36 -10.81
CA ALA A 75 -9.61 -2.26 -11.52
C ALA A 75 -8.99 -2.83 -12.83
N ALA A 76 -8.02 -2.13 -13.42
CA ALA A 76 -7.32 -2.59 -14.62
C ALA A 76 -6.20 -3.61 -14.31
N VAL A 77 -5.90 -3.90 -13.04
CA VAL A 77 -4.93 -4.94 -12.69
C VAL A 77 -5.51 -6.30 -13.06
N SER A 78 -4.83 -6.98 -13.97
CA SER A 78 -5.22 -8.31 -14.47
C SER A 78 -4.27 -9.40 -13.97
N GLU A 79 -4.65 -10.67 -14.15
CA GLU A 79 -3.71 -11.79 -13.93
C GLU A 79 -2.43 -11.58 -14.73
N THR A 80 -2.54 -11.22 -16.02
CA THR A 80 -1.39 -10.98 -16.90
C THR A 80 -0.45 -9.94 -16.33
N THR A 81 -0.96 -8.78 -15.91
CA THR A 81 -0.15 -7.71 -15.30
C THR A 81 0.63 -8.20 -14.07
N VAL A 82 0.01 -9.04 -13.25
CA VAL A 82 0.65 -9.61 -12.06
C VAL A 82 1.68 -10.69 -12.44
N ARG A 83 1.38 -11.52 -13.42
CA ARG A 83 2.27 -12.61 -13.89
C ARG A 83 3.51 -12.07 -14.56
N ASP A 84 3.36 -11.10 -15.47
CA ASP A 84 4.49 -10.49 -16.17
C ASP A 84 5.47 -9.86 -15.17
N ALA A 85 4.94 -9.15 -14.16
CA ALA A 85 5.76 -8.57 -13.09
C ALA A 85 6.42 -9.63 -12.20
N ALA A 86 5.75 -10.74 -11.93
CA ALA A 86 6.31 -11.84 -11.15
C ALA A 86 7.40 -12.61 -11.91
N ASP A 87 7.23 -12.78 -13.23
CA ASP A 87 8.19 -13.46 -14.10
C ASP A 87 9.43 -12.60 -14.34
N GLU A 88 9.28 -11.27 -14.42
CA GLU A 88 10.40 -10.35 -14.57
C GLU A 88 11.21 -10.18 -13.27
N ALA A 89 10.52 -10.06 -12.12
CA ALA A 89 11.16 -9.72 -10.85
C ALA A 89 11.07 -10.84 -9.81
N SER A 90 9.87 -11.08 -9.28
CA SER A 90 9.50 -12.23 -8.43
C SER A 90 8.12 -11.99 -7.82
N ASP A 91 7.47 -13.07 -7.35
CA ASP A 91 6.26 -12.96 -6.53
C ASP A 91 6.43 -12.07 -5.30
N ALA A 92 7.61 -12.13 -4.66
CA ALA A 92 7.88 -11.33 -3.47
C ALA A 92 8.04 -9.84 -3.81
N ALA A 93 8.66 -9.51 -4.95
CA ALA A 93 8.73 -8.13 -5.42
C ALA A 93 7.34 -7.57 -5.78
N VAL A 94 6.49 -8.38 -6.42
CA VAL A 94 5.09 -8.02 -6.69
C VAL A 94 4.33 -7.77 -5.39
N ALA A 95 4.40 -8.69 -4.42
CA ALA A 95 3.72 -8.53 -3.13
C ALA A 95 4.22 -7.29 -2.36
N GLU A 96 5.52 -7.03 -2.42
CA GLU A 96 6.13 -5.81 -1.87
C GLU A 96 5.57 -4.55 -2.54
N THR A 97 5.57 -4.48 -3.88
CA THR A 97 5.00 -3.36 -4.65
C THR A 97 3.54 -3.11 -4.31
N VAL A 98 2.72 -4.17 -4.24
CA VAL A 98 1.30 -4.05 -3.83
C VAL A 98 1.18 -3.41 -2.45
N GLY A 99 1.99 -3.84 -1.49
CA GLY A 99 1.99 -3.26 -0.14
C GLY A 99 2.42 -1.80 -0.10
N LEU A 100 3.48 -1.45 -0.83
CA LEU A 100 4.00 -0.08 -0.92
C LEU A 100 2.96 0.86 -1.53
N VAL A 101 2.36 0.48 -2.67
CA VAL A 101 1.36 1.29 -3.35
C VAL A 101 0.07 1.38 -2.54
N ALA A 102 -0.37 0.30 -1.88
CA ALA A 102 -1.53 0.34 -1.00
C ALA A 102 -1.36 1.35 0.16
N MET A 103 -0.18 1.35 0.81
CA MET A 103 0.13 2.31 1.85
C MET A 103 0.21 3.74 1.31
N LEU A 104 0.86 3.94 0.16
CA LEU A 104 0.94 5.24 -0.51
C LEU A 104 -0.46 5.79 -0.84
N SER A 105 -1.30 4.98 -1.49
CA SER A 105 -2.68 5.34 -1.85
C SER A 105 -3.51 5.71 -0.63
N ALA A 106 -3.33 5.02 0.50
CA ALA A 106 -4.04 5.33 1.73
C ALA A 106 -3.64 6.69 2.32
N VAL A 107 -2.34 7.01 2.34
CA VAL A 107 -1.86 8.31 2.82
C VAL A 107 -2.24 9.44 1.86
N ASP A 108 -1.99 9.26 0.56
CA ASP A 108 -2.27 10.29 -0.45
C ASP A 108 -3.78 10.53 -0.58
N GLY A 109 -4.60 9.49 -0.48
CA GLY A 109 -6.06 9.60 -0.46
C GLY A 109 -6.55 10.47 0.69
N ALA A 110 -5.99 10.31 1.89
CA ALA A 110 -6.33 11.16 3.03
C ALA A 110 -5.93 12.62 2.81
N HIS A 111 -4.76 12.89 2.22
CA HIS A 111 -4.35 14.26 1.89
C HIS A 111 -5.28 14.91 0.86
N ARG A 112 -5.63 14.18 -0.21
CA ARG A 112 -6.57 14.64 -1.24
C ARG A 112 -7.93 14.97 -0.66
N VAL A 113 -8.51 14.10 0.16
CA VAL A 113 -9.84 14.31 0.76
C VAL A 113 -9.83 15.49 1.74
N LEU A 114 -8.71 15.73 2.42
CA LEU A 114 -8.53 16.88 3.31
C LEU A 114 -8.14 18.17 2.56
N GLY A 115 -7.93 18.13 1.25
CA GLY A 115 -7.51 19.28 0.46
C GLY A 115 -6.14 19.83 0.85
N VAL A 116 -5.24 18.97 1.37
CA VAL A 116 -3.87 19.35 1.72
C VAL A 116 -2.88 18.77 0.72
N GLU A 117 -1.74 19.45 0.56
CA GLU A 117 -0.66 19.01 -0.32
C GLU A 117 -0.15 17.62 0.06
N LEU A 118 0.19 16.81 -0.94
CA LEU A 118 0.82 15.51 -0.70
C LEU A 118 2.18 15.71 -0.05
N GLU A 119 2.49 14.91 0.97
CA GLU A 119 3.82 14.90 1.57
C GLU A 119 4.84 14.36 0.55
N ALA A 120 6.01 14.99 0.46
CA ALA A 120 7.08 14.53 -0.41
C ALA A 120 7.48 13.09 -0.06
N LEU A 121 7.78 12.26 -1.06
CA LEU A 121 8.29 10.92 -0.80
C LEU A 121 9.61 11.00 -0.01
N PRO A 122 9.84 10.06 0.93
CA PRO A 122 11.05 10.09 1.73
C PRO A 122 12.30 9.83 0.88
N ASN A 123 13.44 10.38 1.31
CA ASN A 123 14.72 10.05 0.70
C ASN A 123 15.08 8.59 1.00
N PRO A 124 15.62 7.84 0.02
CA PRO A 124 15.95 6.44 0.20
C PRO A 124 17.15 6.29 1.14
N ALA A 125 17.03 5.43 2.15
CA ALA A 125 18.13 5.05 3.01
C ALA A 125 19.06 4.04 2.32
N PRO A 126 20.37 4.06 2.56
CA PRO A 126 21.28 3.08 2.00
C PRO A 126 21.01 1.69 2.60
N GLY A 127 21.33 0.65 1.84
CA GLY A 127 21.31 -0.73 2.31
C GLY A 127 20.79 -1.70 1.25
N SER A 128 21.17 -2.97 1.40
CA SER A 128 20.69 -4.05 0.54
C SER A 128 19.30 -4.53 1.00
N PRO A 129 18.55 -5.21 0.10
CA PRO A 129 17.32 -5.89 0.49
C PRO A 129 17.51 -6.82 1.68
N THR A 130 16.50 -6.90 2.55
CA THR A 130 16.55 -7.65 3.81
C THR A 130 16.46 -9.17 3.60
N GLY A 131 15.96 -9.63 2.45
CA GLY A 131 15.77 -11.05 2.14
C GLY A 131 14.69 -11.73 2.97
N ARG A 132 13.89 -10.98 3.74
CA ARG A 132 12.88 -11.52 4.66
C ARG A 132 11.60 -11.90 3.91
N ILE A 133 11.63 -13.08 3.27
CA ILE A 133 10.55 -13.60 2.42
C ILE A 133 10.04 -14.93 3.01
N ALA A 134 8.73 -15.06 3.18
CA ALA A 134 8.11 -16.30 3.66
C ALA A 134 8.19 -17.42 2.61
N GLN A 135 8.25 -18.67 3.07
CA GLN A 135 8.42 -19.84 2.22
C GLN A 135 7.19 -20.76 2.26
N GLY A 136 7.04 -21.61 1.24
CA GLY A 136 6.00 -22.64 1.19
C GLY A 136 4.58 -22.12 0.92
N LEU A 137 4.42 -20.83 0.63
CA LEU A 137 3.14 -20.24 0.21
C LEU A 137 2.82 -20.63 -1.25
N LYS A 138 1.53 -20.69 -1.57
CA LYS A 138 1.05 -21.09 -2.89
C LYS A 138 0.12 -20.03 -3.45
N ARG A 139 0.20 -19.82 -4.76
CA ARG A 139 -0.85 -19.10 -5.50
C ARG A 139 -2.13 -19.94 -5.42
N ARG A 140 -3.24 -19.30 -5.06
CA ARG A 140 -4.56 -19.94 -4.97
C ARG A 140 -5.49 -19.26 -5.99
N ARG A 141 -6.64 -18.76 -5.54
CA ARG A 141 -7.47 -17.84 -6.34
C ARG A 141 -6.87 -16.43 -6.43
N THR A 142 -5.75 -16.20 -5.76
CA THR A 142 -4.98 -14.96 -5.80
C THR A 142 -3.83 -15.10 -6.79
N HIS A 143 -3.49 -13.99 -7.46
CA HIS A 143 -2.39 -13.97 -8.44
C HIS A 143 -0.99 -14.03 -7.81
N ILE A 144 -0.88 -13.80 -6.48
CA ILE A 144 0.36 -13.94 -5.69
C ILE A 144 0.26 -15.06 -4.63
N PRO A 145 1.40 -15.68 -4.24
CA PRO A 145 1.43 -16.64 -3.13
C PRO A 145 1.02 -15.99 -1.82
N MET A 146 0.05 -16.58 -1.12
CA MET A 146 -0.37 -16.11 0.20
C MET A 146 -0.84 -17.26 1.11
N PRO A 147 -0.87 -17.06 2.44
CA PRO A 147 -1.50 -18.01 3.36
C PRO A 147 -2.98 -18.20 3.04
N SER A 148 -3.56 -19.34 3.43
CA SER A 148 -5.02 -19.51 3.37
C SER A 148 -5.74 -18.57 4.34
N GLY A 149 -6.90 -18.08 3.94
CA GLY A 149 -7.86 -17.37 4.78
C GLY A 149 -7.98 -15.88 4.43
N ALA A 150 -8.09 -15.02 5.46
CA ALA A 150 -8.54 -13.65 5.26
C ALA A 150 -7.54 -12.76 4.50
N ILE A 151 -8.09 -11.79 3.76
CA ILE A 151 -7.37 -10.84 2.90
C ILE A 151 -6.28 -10.02 3.61
N PRO A 152 -6.38 -9.67 4.91
CA PRO A 152 -5.27 -9.06 5.65
C PRO A 152 -3.96 -9.88 5.65
N ARG A 153 -3.99 -11.14 5.23
CA ARG A 153 -2.80 -11.99 5.05
C ARG A 153 -2.24 -12.01 3.63
N ALA A 154 -2.81 -11.26 2.69
CA ALA A 154 -2.40 -11.27 1.28
C ALA A 154 -0.94 -10.87 1.08
N LEU A 155 -0.38 -10.04 1.98
CA LEU A 155 1.01 -9.58 1.91
C LEU A 155 1.98 -10.43 2.75
N ASP A 156 1.54 -11.53 3.38
CA ASP A 156 2.38 -12.29 4.30
C ASP A 156 3.53 -13.06 3.62
N LEU A 157 3.59 -13.06 2.27
CA LEU A 157 4.81 -13.43 1.53
C LEU A 157 5.98 -12.52 1.88
N VAL A 158 5.70 -11.24 2.17
CA VAL A 158 6.63 -10.18 2.56
C VAL A 158 6.26 -9.67 3.96
N PRO A 159 6.54 -10.44 5.03
CA PRO A 159 5.98 -10.21 6.37
C PRO A 159 6.36 -8.86 6.98
N GLU A 160 7.53 -8.33 6.64
CA GLU A 160 7.97 -6.99 7.02
C GLU A 160 7.01 -5.91 6.51
N VAL A 161 6.64 -5.97 5.22
CA VAL A 161 5.71 -5.03 4.58
C VAL A 161 4.30 -5.23 5.13
N ALA A 162 3.86 -6.50 5.25
CA ALA A 162 2.56 -6.85 5.81
C ALA A 162 2.36 -6.31 7.22
N THR A 163 3.41 -6.30 8.04
CA THR A 163 3.36 -5.78 9.41
C THR A 163 3.08 -4.29 9.43
N VAL A 164 3.78 -3.49 8.62
CA VAL A 164 3.57 -2.04 8.56
C VAL A 164 2.20 -1.70 7.99
N TRP A 165 1.79 -2.39 6.93
CA TRP A 165 0.46 -2.24 6.34
C TRP A 165 -0.65 -2.48 7.36
N ARG A 166 -0.63 -3.61 8.08
CA ARG A 166 -1.63 -3.95 9.09
C ARG A 166 -1.62 -3.03 10.31
N ASN A 167 -0.44 -2.62 10.78
CA ASN A 167 -0.30 -1.67 11.89
C ASN A 167 -0.94 -0.31 11.57
N SER A 168 -1.11 0.03 10.29
CA SER A 168 -1.81 1.24 9.89
C SER A 168 -3.33 1.17 10.05
N PHE A 169 -3.93 -0.04 10.05
CA PHE A 169 -5.38 -0.20 9.93
C PHE A 169 -6.14 0.45 11.08
N GLY A 170 -5.71 0.24 12.33
CA GLY A 170 -6.40 0.79 13.49
C GLY A 170 -6.43 2.32 13.50
N ALA A 171 -5.43 2.98 12.92
CA ALA A 171 -5.41 4.42 12.82
C ALA A 171 -6.31 4.93 11.68
N GLN A 172 -6.34 4.22 10.54
CA GLN A 172 -7.03 4.62 9.31
C GLN A 172 -8.51 4.19 9.26
N TYR A 173 -8.81 2.98 9.74
CA TYR A 173 -10.09 2.30 9.59
C TYR A 173 -10.49 1.57 10.88
N MET A 174 -10.08 0.31 11.03
CA MET A 174 -10.30 -0.61 12.17
C MET A 174 -9.11 -1.57 12.27
N THR A 175 -8.70 -1.95 13.47
CA THR A 175 -7.78 -3.08 13.66
C THR A 175 -8.43 -4.39 13.20
N GLU A 176 -7.62 -5.42 12.91
CA GLU A 176 -8.15 -6.74 12.54
C GLU A 176 -9.12 -7.31 13.60
N SER A 177 -8.83 -7.10 14.88
CA SER A 177 -9.72 -7.52 15.97
C SER A 177 -11.03 -6.74 16.00
N GLU A 178 -10.99 -5.43 15.71
CA GLU A 178 -12.19 -4.59 15.67
C GLU A 178 -13.08 -4.91 14.48
N MET A 179 -12.53 -5.39 13.35
CA MET A 179 -13.32 -5.81 12.19
C MET A 179 -14.30 -6.95 12.49
N ALA A 180 -14.00 -7.77 13.52
CA ALA A 180 -14.87 -8.85 13.98
C ALA A 180 -16.05 -8.37 14.85
N LEU A 181 -16.06 -7.11 15.27
CA LEU A 181 -17.09 -6.53 16.14
C LEU A 181 -18.16 -5.86 15.28
N HIS A 182 -19.38 -6.39 15.29
CA HIS A 182 -20.51 -5.86 14.52
C HIS A 182 -21.02 -4.52 15.07
N ASP A 183 -20.72 -4.20 16.32
CA ASP A 183 -21.10 -2.99 17.05
C ASP A 183 -19.94 -1.99 17.18
N PHE A 184 -18.82 -2.21 16.47
CA PHE A 184 -17.69 -1.29 16.51
C PHE A 184 -18.12 0.14 16.19
N ARG A 185 -17.60 1.09 16.97
CA ARG A 185 -17.82 2.51 16.76
C ARG A 185 -16.55 3.29 16.99
N ARG A 186 -16.20 4.16 16.04
CA ARG A 186 -15.13 5.14 16.25
C ARG A 186 -15.73 6.41 16.84
N VAL A 187 -15.23 6.82 18.00
CA VAL A 187 -15.69 8.05 18.68
C VAL A 187 -14.52 9.04 18.80
N PRO A 188 -14.65 10.26 18.25
CA PRO A 188 -15.68 10.69 17.30
C PRO A 188 -15.52 9.99 15.94
N GLY A 189 -16.61 9.86 15.17
CA GLY A 189 -16.57 9.28 13.84
C GLY A 189 -17.77 8.40 13.51
N LEU A 190 -17.52 7.49 12.57
CA LEU A 190 -18.52 6.58 12.01
C LEU A 190 -18.76 5.36 12.91
N ASP A 191 -19.98 4.85 12.90
CA ASP A 191 -20.29 3.51 13.39
C ASP A 191 -19.97 2.43 12.34
N ARG A 192 -20.10 1.16 12.74
CA ARG A 192 -19.84 0.00 11.88
C ARG A 192 -20.60 0.05 10.55
N ALA A 193 -21.91 0.36 10.60
CA ALA A 193 -22.76 0.33 9.42
C ALA A 193 -22.38 1.43 8.43
N GLN A 194 -22.09 2.63 8.94
CA GLN A 194 -21.61 3.75 8.14
C GLN A 194 -20.23 3.46 7.52
N MET A 195 -19.32 2.85 8.29
CA MET A 195 -18.01 2.42 7.79
C MET A 195 -18.15 1.40 6.65
N GLU A 196 -19.03 0.40 6.79
CA GLU A 196 -19.25 -0.59 5.73
C GLU A 196 -19.96 -0.02 4.51
N LEU A 197 -20.82 0.98 4.68
CA LEU A 197 -21.44 1.66 3.53
C LEU A 197 -20.37 2.38 2.70
N VAL A 198 -19.44 3.09 3.37
CA VAL A 198 -18.32 3.76 2.69
C VAL A 198 -17.39 2.73 2.07
N SER A 199 -16.99 1.68 2.80
CA SER A 199 -16.10 0.62 2.28
C SER A 199 -16.71 -0.06 1.06
N SER A 200 -17.99 -0.45 1.12
CA SER A 200 -18.70 -1.15 0.04
C SER A 200 -18.79 -0.29 -1.20
N ARG A 201 -19.06 1.02 -1.04
CA ARG A 201 -19.07 1.95 -2.16
C ARG A 201 -17.68 2.13 -2.76
N THR A 202 -16.63 2.24 -1.94
CA THR A 202 -15.25 2.29 -2.42
C THR A 202 -14.88 1.01 -3.16
N SER A 203 -15.22 -0.17 -2.65
CA SER A 203 -15.00 -1.46 -3.32
C SER A 203 -15.74 -1.55 -4.65
N LEU A 204 -17.01 -1.13 -4.71
CA LEU A 204 -17.81 -1.12 -5.94
C LEU A 204 -17.18 -0.22 -7.01
N ILE A 205 -16.72 0.97 -6.64
CA ILE A 205 -16.08 1.92 -7.58
C ILE A 205 -14.74 1.38 -8.11
N ASN A 206 -13.99 0.64 -7.28
CA ASN A 206 -12.69 0.09 -7.64
C ASN A 206 -12.76 -1.35 -8.14
N GLU A 207 -13.96 -1.89 -8.38
CA GLU A 207 -14.20 -3.29 -8.77
C GLU A 207 -13.48 -4.34 -7.90
N CYS A 208 -13.30 -4.02 -6.62
CA CYS A 208 -12.60 -4.86 -5.65
C CYS A 208 -13.58 -5.87 -5.02
N PHE A 209 -13.90 -6.93 -5.78
CA PHE A 209 -14.80 -8.01 -5.34
C PHE A 209 -14.02 -9.26 -4.91
N TYR A 210 -14.57 -10.01 -3.95
CA TYR A 210 -13.99 -11.22 -3.36
C TYR A 210 -14.70 -12.50 -3.82
#